data_AF-A0A8H9L9R6-F1
#
_entry.id   AF-A0A8H9L9R6-F1
#
_cell.length_a   1.000
_cell.length_b   1.000
_cell.length_c   1.000
_cell.angle_alpha   90.00
_cell.angle_beta   90.00
_cell.angle_gamma   90.00
#
_symmetry.space_group_name_H-M   'P 1'
#
loop_
_entity.id
_entity.type
_entity.pdbx_description
1 polymer ?
#
loop_
_entity_poly.entity_id
_entity_poly.type
_entity_poly.pdbx_seq_one_letter_code
_entity_poly.pdbx_strand_id
1 'polypeptide(L)'
;MTRERAVYAGLAALLFIAFLSPWITLDLVFTRRSVSGAALPGQIRAVVQAAESFSAAFTGQRSGAGVWALLTYVLYVIPVAALNLLLRSVTGGRVRTVAAITGALTLTLSALTLLIITRTVGSEGIGLLAGGYWSTLLLGAGLIAAAAALPRTSQPVLTDEQRAALGDRTRQAATQAGTWIADRHTQLAQHAEQRRIEQALGRTLDRSLLAADDTVVAHAGDLVTHDLIHRARQAGVLTALLGSVTQMTAAPVPIDR
;
A
#
# COMPACT_ATOMS: atom_id res chain seq x y z
N MET A 1 13.46 -34.08 -32.27
CA MET A 1 13.35 -32.60 -32.29
C MET A 1 11.93 -32.04 -32.08
N THR A 2 10.89 -32.85 -31.81
CA THR A 2 9.49 -32.38 -31.82
C THR A 2 8.82 -32.18 -30.45
N ARG A 3 9.31 -32.81 -29.36
CA ARG A 3 8.71 -32.66 -28.02
C ARG A 3 9.09 -31.38 -27.27
N GLU A 4 10.35 -30.97 -27.33
CA GLU A 4 10.80 -29.75 -26.63
C GLU A 4 10.11 -28.48 -27.17
N ARG A 5 9.94 -28.38 -28.49
CA ARG A 5 9.24 -27.24 -29.11
C ARG A 5 7.77 -27.16 -28.67
N ALA A 6 7.11 -28.29 -28.45
CA ALA A 6 5.74 -28.30 -27.95
C ALA A 6 5.65 -27.83 -26.48
N VAL A 7 6.65 -28.17 -25.66
CA VAL A 7 6.74 -27.69 -24.26
C VAL A 7 7.00 -26.19 -24.21
N TYR A 8 7.94 -25.68 -25.02
CA TYR A 8 8.21 -24.24 -25.07
C TYR A 8 7.03 -23.44 -25.65
N ALA A 9 6.33 -23.97 -26.65
CA ALA A 9 5.12 -23.35 -27.19
C ALA A 9 3.98 -23.30 -26.17
N GLY A 10 3.77 -24.38 -25.40
CA GLY A 10 2.78 -24.42 -24.32
C GLY A 10 3.11 -23.46 -23.17
N LEU A 11 4.39 -23.35 -22.80
CA LEU A 11 4.85 -22.44 -21.76
C LEU A 11 4.75 -20.97 -22.21
N ALA A 12 5.10 -20.68 -23.46
CA ALA A 12 4.93 -19.35 -24.05
C ALA A 12 3.45 -18.95 -24.10
N ALA A 13 2.55 -19.89 -24.44
CA ALA A 13 1.10 -19.64 -24.41
C ALA A 13 0.59 -19.36 -22.98
N LEU A 14 1.06 -20.10 -21.97
CA LEU A 14 0.68 -19.86 -20.57
C LEU A 14 1.20 -18.52 -20.04
N LEU A 15 2.43 -18.14 -20.38
CA LEU A 15 3.00 -16.84 -20.02
C LEU A 15 2.27 -15.70 -20.74
N PHE A 16 1.88 -15.91 -22.00
CA PHE A 16 1.08 -14.94 -22.76
C PHE A 16 -0.32 -14.76 -22.14
N ILE A 17 -0.98 -15.85 -21.75
CA ILE A 17 -2.28 -15.80 -21.04
C ILE A 17 -2.13 -15.14 -19.66
N ALA A 18 -1.07 -15.44 -18.91
CA ALA A 18 -0.81 -14.81 -17.61
C ALA A 18 -0.49 -13.31 -17.74
N PHE A 19 0.18 -12.91 -18.82
CA PHE A 19 0.47 -11.51 -19.13
C PHE A 19 -0.77 -10.74 -19.59
N LEU A 20 -1.64 -11.37 -20.38
CA LEU A 20 -2.90 -10.79 -20.82
C LEU A 20 -4.00 -10.84 -19.76
N SER A 21 -3.94 -11.76 -18.80
CA SER A 21 -4.98 -11.93 -17.76
C SER A 21 -5.31 -10.63 -17.03
N PRO A 22 -4.34 -9.83 -16.55
CA PRO A 22 -4.61 -8.53 -15.92
C PRO A 22 -5.33 -7.55 -16.85
N TRP A 23 -4.95 -7.52 -18.13
CA TRP A 23 -5.54 -6.64 -19.14
C TRP A 23 -6.94 -7.09 -19.54
N ILE A 24 -7.18 -8.39 -19.67
CA ILE A 24 -8.52 -8.96 -19.93
C ILE A 24 -9.43 -8.73 -18.72
N THR A 25 -8.92 -8.83 -17.49
CA THR A 25 -9.71 -8.45 -16.30
C THR A 25 -9.98 -6.95 -16.23
N LEU A 26 -9.01 -6.10 -16.59
CA LEU A 26 -9.24 -4.66 -16.69
C LEU A 26 -10.29 -4.35 -17.76
N ASP A 27 -10.19 -4.94 -18.94
CA ASP A 27 -11.13 -4.74 -20.04
C ASP A 27 -12.53 -5.30 -19.70
N LEU A 28 -12.64 -6.45 -19.02
CA LEU A 28 -13.92 -6.98 -18.53
C LEU A 28 -14.53 -6.14 -17.41
N VAL A 29 -13.72 -5.55 -16.54
CA VAL A 29 -14.16 -4.67 -15.44
C VAL A 29 -14.59 -3.29 -15.96
N PHE A 30 -13.93 -2.78 -17.01
CA PHE A 30 -14.29 -1.50 -17.62
C PHE A 30 -15.38 -1.62 -18.71
N THR A 31 -15.49 -2.76 -19.40
CA THR A 31 -16.50 -2.98 -20.45
C THR A 31 -17.84 -3.47 -19.89
N ARG A 32 -17.89 -3.94 -18.63
CA ARG A 32 -19.15 -4.29 -17.95
C ARG A 32 -19.46 -3.37 -16.77
N ARG A 33 -19.89 -2.14 -17.09
CA ARG A 33 -21.04 -1.59 -16.36
C ARG A 33 -22.22 -2.55 -16.59
N SER A 34 -22.52 -3.38 -15.58
CA SER A 34 -23.66 -4.31 -15.43
C SER A 34 -23.30 -5.81 -15.33
N VAL A 35 -22.67 -6.21 -14.22
CA VAL A 35 -22.94 -7.55 -13.65
C VAL A 35 -23.16 -7.38 -12.14
N SER A 36 -24.39 -7.65 -11.71
CA SER A 36 -24.81 -7.66 -10.31
C SER A 36 -24.06 -8.73 -9.51
N GLY A 37 -23.39 -8.32 -8.43
CA GLY A 37 -22.47 -9.12 -7.60
C GLY A 37 -23.06 -10.24 -6.75
N ALA A 38 -24.08 -10.97 -7.21
CA ALA A 38 -24.78 -11.94 -6.38
C ALA A 38 -24.13 -13.35 -6.29
N ALA A 39 -23.09 -13.67 -7.07
CA ALA A 39 -22.62 -15.07 -7.19
C ALA A 39 -21.09 -15.26 -7.15
N LEU A 40 -20.34 -14.44 -6.41
CA LEU A 40 -18.90 -14.67 -6.22
C LEU A 40 -18.60 -15.33 -4.85
N PRO A 41 -17.76 -16.38 -4.80
CA PRO A 41 -17.26 -16.97 -3.56
C PRO A 41 -16.59 -15.93 -2.65
N GLY A 42 -16.78 -16.05 -1.33
CA GLY A 42 -16.39 -15.03 -0.36
C GLY A 42 -14.91 -14.61 -0.40
N GLN A 43 -14.00 -15.52 -0.76
CA GLN A 43 -12.57 -15.24 -0.88
C GLN A 43 -12.24 -14.29 -2.05
N ILE A 44 -12.94 -14.42 -3.18
CA ILE A 44 -12.74 -13.53 -4.34
C ILE A 44 -13.31 -12.14 -4.02
N ARG A 45 -14.43 -12.09 -3.29
CA ARG A 45 -15.03 -10.83 -2.83
C ARG A 45 -14.10 -10.04 -1.91
N ALA A 46 -13.40 -10.72 -1.00
CA ALA A 46 -12.41 -10.10 -0.11
C ALA A 46 -11.20 -9.55 -0.87
N VAL A 47 -10.71 -10.27 -1.89
CA VAL A 47 -9.59 -9.81 -2.73
C VAL A 47 -9.99 -8.62 -3.60
N VAL A 48 -11.21 -8.63 -4.16
CA VAL A 48 -11.74 -7.52 -4.95
C VAL A 48 -11.96 -6.28 -4.08
N GLN A 49 -12.54 -6.41 -2.89
CA GLN A 49 -12.67 -5.29 -1.94
C GLN A 49 -11.32 -4.76 -1.46
N ALA A 50 -10.34 -5.63 -1.22
CA ALA A 50 -8.98 -5.21 -0.88
C ALA A 50 -8.34 -4.42 -2.04
N ALA A 51 -8.50 -4.87 -3.29
CA ALA A 51 -8.00 -4.17 -4.46
C ALA A 51 -8.69 -2.81 -4.70
N GLU A 52 -10.00 -2.71 -4.49
CA GLU A 52 -10.76 -1.45 -4.59
C GLU A 52 -10.36 -0.46 -3.48
N SER A 53 -10.20 -0.92 -2.24
CA SER A 53 -9.72 -0.07 -1.14
C SER A 53 -8.28 0.41 -1.35
N PHE A 54 -7.43 -0.44 -1.93
CA PHE A 54 -6.07 -0.09 -2.31
C PHE A 54 -6.09 0.96 -3.44
N SER A 55 -6.90 0.77 -4.48
CA SER A 55 -7.04 1.73 -5.57
C SER A 55 -7.53 3.10 -5.08
N ALA A 56 -8.56 3.14 -4.24
CA ALA A 56 -9.11 4.37 -3.67
C ALA A 56 -8.08 5.16 -2.83
N ALA A 57 -7.18 4.47 -2.13
CA ALA A 57 -6.11 5.07 -1.34
C ALA A 57 -5.03 5.74 -2.23
N PHE A 58 -4.84 5.28 -3.46
CA PHE A 58 -3.81 5.77 -4.37
C PHE A 58 -4.32 6.80 -5.41
N THR A 59 -5.61 6.79 -5.77
CA THR A 59 -6.18 7.73 -6.75
C THR A 59 -6.33 9.17 -6.22
N GLY A 60 -6.24 9.38 -4.90
CA GLY A 60 -6.40 10.70 -4.27
C GLY A 60 -5.12 11.56 -4.20
N GLN A 61 -3.93 10.99 -4.36
CA GLN A 61 -2.67 11.75 -4.32
C GLN A 61 -2.04 11.89 -5.71
N ARG A 62 -1.82 13.13 -6.15
CA ARG A 62 -1.02 13.47 -7.35
C ARG A 62 0.49 13.21 -7.19
N SER A 63 0.91 12.55 -6.11
CA SER A 63 2.30 12.17 -5.91
C SER A 63 2.57 10.91 -6.75
N GLY A 64 3.67 10.88 -7.53
CA GLY A 64 4.04 9.74 -8.37
C GLY A 64 4.23 8.39 -7.65
N ALA A 65 3.97 8.33 -6.35
CA ALA A 65 4.04 7.15 -5.50
C ALA A 65 3.09 6.02 -5.96
N GLY A 66 1.90 6.34 -6.47
CA GLY A 66 0.97 5.32 -6.99
C GLY A 66 1.52 4.60 -8.23
N VAL A 67 2.17 5.35 -9.13
CA VAL A 67 2.80 4.79 -10.34
C VAL A 67 4.02 3.94 -9.96
N TRP A 68 4.82 4.39 -8.99
CA TRP A 68 5.95 3.61 -8.49
C TRP A 68 5.53 2.33 -7.79
N ALA A 69 4.46 2.34 -7.00
CA ALA A 69 3.92 1.13 -6.36
C ALA A 69 3.40 0.12 -7.40
N LEU A 70 2.71 0.61 -8.43
CA LEU A 70 2.17 -0.22 -9.50
C LEU A 70 3.29 -0.79 -10.39
N LEU A 71 4.31 0.01 -10.72
CA LEU A 71 5.52 -0.44 -11.39
C LEU A 71 6.25 -1.50 -10.55
N THR A 72 6.39 -1.30 -9.25
CA THR A 72 7.05 -2.27 -8.36
C THR A 72 6.25 -3.58 -8.33
N TYR A 73 4.93 -3.52 -8.24
CA TYR A 73 4.09 -4.71 -8.24
C TYR A 73 4.20 -5.49 -9.56
N VAL A 74 4.07 -4.80 -10.70
CA VAL A 74 4.10 -5.41 -12.04
C VAL A 74 5.49 -5.92 -12.41
N LEU A 75 6.54 -5.14 -12.15
CA LEU A 75 7.91 -5.51 -12.52
C LEU A 75 8.56 -6.51 -11.55
N TYR A 76 8.00 -6.72 -10.36
CA TYR A 76 8.65 -7.54 -9.34
C TYR A 76 7.85 -8.75 -8.88
N VAL A 77 6.57 -8.57 -8.53
CA VAL A 77 5.77 -9.65 -7.95
C VAL A 77 5.42 -10.68 -9.02
N ILE A 78 5.07 -10.22 -10.22
CA ILE A 78 4.68 -11.10 -11.34
C ILE A 78 5.88 -11.96 -11.81
N PRO A 79 7.08 -11.39 -12.06
CA PRO A 79 8.23 -12.21 -12.50
C PRO A 79 8.72 -13.18 -11.43
N VAL A 80 8.70 -12.79 -10.14
CA VAL A 80 9.10 -13.69 -9.05
C VAL A 80 8.11 -14.84 -8.90
N ALA A 81 6.80 -14.60 -9.01
CA ALA A 81 5.79 -15.65 -9.00
C ALA A 81 5.93 -16.60 -10.22
N ALA A 82 6.17 -16.03 -11.41
CA ALA A 82 6.40 -16.80 -12.63
C ALA A 82 7.68 -17.66 -12.54
N LEU A 83 8.77 -17.11 -12.01
CA LEU A 83 10.02 -17.83 -11.80
C LEU A 83 9.85 -18.98 -10.80
N ASN A 84 9.07 -18.78 -9.74
CA ASN A 84 8.80 -19.81 -8.74
C ASN A 84 7.95 -20.97 -9.34
N LEU A 85 6.95 -20.65 -10.15
CA LEU A 85 6.18 -21.64 -10.91
C LEU A 85 7.06 -22.40 -11.92
N LEU A 86 7.95 -21.70 -12.62
CA LEU A 86 8.88 -22.29 -13.57
C LEU A 86 9.86 -23.25 -12.88
N LEU A 87 10.47 -22.81 -11.77
CA LEU A 87 11.37 -23.64 -10.96
C LEU A 87 10.66 -24.89 -10.43
N ARG A 88 9.39 -24.78 -10.04
CA ARG A 88 8.59 -25.91 -9.58
C ARG A 88 8.31 -26.92 -10.70
N SER A 89 8.13 -26.44 -11.94
CA SER A 89 7.89 -27.30 -13.10
C SER A 89 9.15 -28.09 -13.51
N VAL A 90 10.33 -27.49 -13.39
CA VAL A 90 11.60 -28.11 -13.86
C VAL A 90 12.19 -29.08 -12.83
N THR A 91 12.00 -28.84 -11.54
CA THR A 91 12.77 -29.54 -10.49
C THR A 91 12.14 -30.83 -9.95
N GLY A 92 11.01 -31.27 -10.51
CA GLY A 92 10.52 -32.65 -10.35
C GLY A 92 10.43 -33.18 -8.91
N GLY A 93 10.19 -32.32 -7.91
CA GLY A 93 9.97 -32.75 -6.52
C GLY A 93 11.15 -32.60 -5.54
N ARG A 94 12.32 -32.07 -5.95
CA ARG A 94 13.38 -31.59 -5.03
C ARG A 94 13.00 -30.23 -4.41
N VAL A 95 11.86 -30.20 -3.72
CA VAL A 95 11.17 -28.97 -3.28
C VAL A 95 11.92 -28.22 -2.17
N ARG A 96 12.71 -28.91 -1.33
CA ARG A 96 13.37 -28.29 -0.16
C ARG A 96 14.48 -27.31 -0.52
N THR A 97 15.40 -27.71 -1.41
CA THR A 97 16.52 -26.85 -1.81
C THR A 97 16.03 -25.67 -2.65
N VAL A 98 15.04 -25.89 -3.50
CA VAL A 98 14.46 -24.84 -4.34
C VAL A 98 13.69 -23.83 -3.48
N ALA A 99 12.84 -24.28 -2.55
CA ALA A 99 12.11 -23.38 -1.66
C ALA A 99 13.03 -22.55 -0.76
N ALA A 100 14.13 -23.13 -0.26
CA ALA A 100 15.13 -22.40 0.51
C ALA A 100 15.84 -21.33 -0.33
N ILE A 101 16.24 -21.67 -1.55
CA ILE A 101 16.88 -20.73 -2.48
C ILE A 101 15.91 -19.62 -2.88
N THR A 102 14.66 -19.95 -3.21
CA THR A 102 13.65 -18.95 -3.58
C THR A 102 13.28 -18.05 -2.40
N GLY A 103 13.14 -18.60 -1.20
CA GLY A 103 12.91 -17.82 0.02
C GLY A 103 14.07 -16.88 0.32
N ALA A 104 15.31 -17.37 0.25
CA ALA A 104 16.50 -16.54 0.40
C ALA A 104 16.52 -15.43 -0.65
N LEU A 105 16.34 -15.76 -1.94
CA LEU A 105 16.36 -14.79 -3.03
C LEU A 105 15.30 -13.71 -2.84
N THR A 106 14.08 -14.10 -2.45
CA THR A 106 12.97 -13.15 -2.20
C THR A 106 13.31 -12.21 -1.06
N LEU A 107 13.93 -12.69 0.02
CA LEU A 107 14.37 -11.85 1.14
C LEU A 107 15.49 -10.87 0.73
N THR A 108 16.50 -11.33 -0.03
CA THR A 108 17.60 -10.46 -0.48
C THR A 108 17.09 -9.37 -1.44
N LEU A 109 16.24 -9.77 -2.38
CA LEU A 109 15.58 -8.89 -3.33
C LEU A 109 14.73 -7.86 -2.57
N SER A 110 13.96 -8.29 -1.58
CA SER A 110 13.12 -7.39 -0.79
C SER A 110 13.94 -6.39 0.04
N ALA A 111 15.07 -6.84 0.60
CA ALA A 111 16.01 -5.97 1.31
C ALA A 111 16.67 -4.94 0.37
N LEU A 112 17.02 -5.34 -0.85
CA LEU A 112 17.57 -4.45 -1.87
C LEU A 112 16.56 -3.38 -2.28
N THR A 113 15.29 -3.74 -2.48
CA THR A 113 14.22 -2.78 -2.80
C THR A 113 14.06 -1.75 -1.68
N LEU A 114 14.10 -2.20 -0.42
CA LEU A 114 14.04 -1.30 0.74
C LEU A 114 15.22 -0.31 0.75
N LEU A 115 16.43 -0.78 0.46
CA LEU A 115 17.64 0.06 0.37
C LEU A 115 17.50 1.14 -0.72
N ILE A 116 16.97 0.77 -1.89
CA ILE A 116 16.76 1.69 -3.02
C ILE A 116 15.70 2.74 -2.66
N ILE A 117 14.57 2.34 -2.09
CA ILE A 117 13.51 3.26 -1.65
C ILE A 117 14.06 4.23 -0.59
N THR A 118 14.82 3.72 0.38
CA THR A 118 15.41 4.55 1.45
C THR A 118 16.37 5.60 0.88
N ARG A 119 17.16 5.27 -0.14
CA ARG A 119 18.06 6.23 -0.80
C ARG A 119 17.34 7.25 -1.68
N THR A 120 16.22 6.87 -2.29
CA THR A 120 15.55 7.72 -3.31
C THR A 120 14.50 8.64 -2.71
N VAL A 121 13.80 8.23 -1.66
CA VAL A 121 12.66 8.99 -1.11
C VAL A 121 13.05 9.95 0.03
N GLY A 122 14.29 9.86 0.53
CA GLY A 122 14.71 10.64 1.70
C GLY A 122 14.03 10.18 2.99
N SER A 123 14.52 10.65 4.15
CA SER A 123 14.05 10.18 5.46
C SER A 123 12.57 10.47 5.75
N GLU A 124 11.97 11.45 5.06
CA GLU A 124 10.61 11.89 5.34
C GLU A 124 9.51 11.00 4.75
N GLY A 125 9.77 10.26 3.66
CA GLY A 125 8.78 9.35 3.05
C GLY A 125 8.81 7.91 3.56
N ILE A 126 9.75 7.59 4.45
CA ILE A 126 9.95 6.23 5.00
C ILE A 126 8.73 5.76 5.81
N GLY A 127 8.04 6.68 6.52
CA GLY A 127 6.98 6.32 7.46
C GLY A 127 5.76 5.64 6.82
N LEU A 128 5.35 6.06 5.62
CA LEU A 128 4.15 5.55 4.94
C LEU A 128 4.44 4.29 4.11
N LEU A 129 5.59 4.22 3.44
CA LEU A 129 5.97 3.06 2.63
C LEU A 129 6.46 1.89 3.49
N ALA A 130 7.11 2.16 4.62
CA ALA A 130 7.57 1.10 5.52
C ALA A 130 6.40 0.29 6.09
N GLY A 131 5.30 0.91 6.51
CA GLY A 131 4.17 0.19 7.13
C GLY A 131 3.51 -0.86 6.22
N GLY A 132 3.24 -0.49 4.96
CA GLY A 132 2.60 -1.38 3.98
C GLY A 132 3.55 -2.46 3.42
N TYR A 133 4.83 -2.14 3.30
CA TYR A 133 5.83 -3.07 2.76
C TYR A 133 6.28 -4.11 3.80
N TRP A 134 6.47 -3.70 5.06
CA TRP A 134 6.82 -4.64 6.13
C TRP A 134 5.70 -5.64 6.43
N SER A 135 4.43 -5.24 6.30
CA SER A 135 3.28 -6.13 6.53
C SER A 135 3.15 -7.19 5.44
N THR A 136 3.36 -6.84 4.17
CA THR A 136 3.39 -7.81 3.06
C THR A 136 4.60 -8.76 3.15
N LEU A 137 5.76 -8.26 3.60
CA LEU A 137 6.92 -9.12 3.86
C LEU A 137 6.71 -10.08 5.03
N LEU A 138 6.13 -9.63 6.14
CA LEU A 138 5.85 -10.49 7.29
C LEU A 138 4.81 -11.56 6.97
N LEU A 139 3.76 -11.21 6.24
CA LEU A 139 2.76 -12.18 5.75
C LEU A 139 3.38 -13.19 4.77
N GLY A 140 4.20 -12.73 3.83
CA GLY A 140 4.89 -13.59 2.89
C GLY A 140 5.89 -14.53 3.56
N ALA A 141 6.71 -14.02 4.48
CA ALA A 141 7.69 -14.81 5.22
C ALA A 141 7.03 -15.85 6.13
N GLY A 142 5.94 -15.48 6.82
CA GLY A 142 5.16 -16.40 7.65
C GLY A 142 4.56 -17.56 6.84
N LEU A 143 4.00 -17.26 5.66
CA LEU A 143 3.45 -18.27 4.74
C LEU A 143 4.52 -19.23 4.20
N ILE A 144 5.71 -18.72 3.85
CA ILE A 144 6.81 -19.53 3.33
C ILE A 144 7.42 -20.40 4.44
N ALA A 145 7.60 -19.86 5.64
CA ALA A 145 8.08 -20.61 6.79
C ALA A 145 7.10 -21.73 7.20
N ALA A 146 5.80 -21.44 7.20
CA ALA A 146 4.76 -22.43 7.46
C ALA A 146 4.73 -23.54 6.39
N ALA A 147 4.94 -23.20 5.12
CA ALA A 147 5.00 -24.18 4.04
C ALA A 147 6.24 -25.11 4.10
N ALA A 148 7.38 -24.59 4.57
CA ALA A 148 8.63 -25.36 4.69
C ALA A 148 8.68 -26.30 5.90
N ALA A 149 7.89 -26.01 6.94
CA ALA A 149 7.84 -26.78 8.18
C ALA A 149 6.95 -28.03 8.11
N LEU A 150 6.18 -28.24 7.03
CA LEU A 150 5.28 -29.39 6.88
C LEU A 150 6.07 -30.69 6.59
N PRO A 151 6.09 -31.68 7.51
CA PRO A 151 6.65 -33.00 7.22
C PRO A 151 5.78 -33.74 6.19
N ARG A 152 6.42 -34.45 5.25
CA ARG A 152 5.75 -35.31 4.24
C ARG A 152 5.25 -36.64 4.86
N THR A 153 4.51 -36.58 5.94
CA THR A 153 3.80 -37.74 6.48
C THR A 153 2.32 -37.59 6.11
N SER A 154 1.72 -38.64 5.58
CA SER A 154 0.33 -38.71 5.12
C SER A 154 -0.71 -38.65 6.27
N GLN A 155 -0.32 -38.18 7.44
CA GLN A 155 -1.25 -37.91 8.54
C GLN A 155 -1.55 -36.41 8.59
N PRO A 156 -2.81 -36.01 8.83
CA PRO A 156 -3.17 -34.61 8.98
C PRO A 156 -2.32 -33.99 10.09
N VAL A 157 -1.38 -33.13 9.70
CA VAL A 157 -0.34 -32.52 10.56
C VAL A 157 -0.94 -31.66 11.69
N LEU A 158 -2.22 -31.33 11.61
CA LEU A 158 -2.94 -30.58 12.64
C LEU A 158 -4.25 -31.30 12.95
N THR A 159 -4.51 -31.56 14.23
CA THR A 159 -5.84 -31.97 14.69
C THR A 159 -6.86 -30.89 14.35
N ASP A 160 -8.14 -31.25 14.23
CA ASP A 160 -9.19 -30.26 13.90
C ASP A 160 -9.26 -29.14 14.96
N GLU A 161 -8.99 -29.48 16.22
CA GLU A 161 -8.86 -28.54 17.32
C GLU A 161 -7.69 -27.54 17.11
N GLN A 162 -6.51 -28.01 16.69
CA GLN A 162 -5.39 -27.13 16.38
C GLN A 162 -5.66 -26.19 15.21
N ARG A 163 -6.44 -26.65 14.21
CA ARG A 163 -6.85 -25.78 13.08
C ARG A 163 -7.86 -24.73 13.53
N ALA A 164 -8.83 -25.09 14.36
CA ALA A 164 -9.77 -24.13 14.94
C ALA A 164 -9.04 -23.07 15.77
N ALA A 165 -8.14 -23.50 16.67
CA ALA A 165 -7.34 -22.61 17.50
C ALA A 165 -6.43 -21.69 16.68
N LEU A 166 -5.83 -22.19 15.59
CA LEU A 166 -5.04 -21.36 14.68
C LEU A 166 -5.92 -20.31 13.99
N GLY A 167 -7.10 -20.70 13.51
CA GLY A 167 -8.05 -19.80 12.88
C GLY A 167 -8.51 -18.67 13.81
N ASP A 168 -8.75 -18.99 15.09
CA ASP A 168 -9.09 -17.99 16.10
C ASP A 168 -7.92 -17.03 16.36
N ARG A 169 -6.69 -17.53 16.47
CA ARG A 169 -5.48 -16.68 16.63
C ARG A 169 -5.25 -15.78 15.42
N THR A 170 -5.44 -16.27 14.19
CA THR A 170 -5.32 -15.43 12.99
C THR A 170 -6.38 -14.34 12.96
N ARG A 171 -7.63 -14.65 13.33
CA ARG A 171 -8.70 -13.64 13.44
C ARG A 171 -8.37 -12.59 14.50
N GLN A 172 -7.90 -13.01 15.67
CA GLN A 172 -7.48 -12.10 16.74
C GLN A 172 -6.33 -11.20 16.30
N ALA A 173 -5.28 -11.76 15.70
CA ALA A 173 -4.13 -11.00 15.19
C ALA A 173 -4.55 -10.00 14.10
N ALA A 174 -5.45 -10.39 13.20
CA ALA A 174 -5.98 -9.50 12.16
C ALA A 174 -6.77 -8.33 12.77
N THR A 175 -7.62 -8.60 13.78
CA THR A 175 -8.36 -7.54 14.47
C THR A 175 -7.44 -6.58 15.22
N GLN A 176 -6.43 -7.09 15.93
CA GLN A 176 -5.45 -6.27 16.65
C GLN A 176 -4.58 -5.43 15.70
N ALA A 177 -4.18 -5.99 14.56
CA ALA A 177 -3.47 -5.25 13.53
C ALA A 177 -4.35 -4.14 12.94
N GLY A 178 -5.63 -4.41 12.69
CA GLY A 178 -6.58 -3.42 12.19
C GLY A 178 -6.74 -2.22 13.13
N THR A 179 -6.89 -2.47 14.43
CA THR A 179 -6.99 -1.39 15.43
C THR A 179 -5.69 -0.59 15.54
N TRP A 180 -4.53 -1.26 15.57
CA TRP A 180 -3.23 -0.58 15.63
C TRP A 180 -2.98 0.33 14.41
N ILE A 181 -3.33 -0.11 13.20
CA ILE A 181 -3.19 0.70 11.98
C ILE A 181 -4.09 1.94 12.05
N ALA A 182 -5.35 1.77 12.48
CA ALA A 182 -6.29 2.88 12.63
C ALA A 182 -5.77 3.92 13.65
N ASP A 183 -5.29 3.45 14.80
CA ASP A 183 -4.71 4.30 15.86
C ASP A 183 -3.45 5.03 15.38
N ARG A 184 -2.61 4.36 14.59
CA ARG A 184 -1.41 5.00 14.05
C ARG A 184 -1.76 6.08 13.03
N HIS A 185 -2.77 5.85 12.21
CA HIS A 185 -3.22 6.80 11.22
C HIS A 185 -3.80 8.08 11.85
N THR A 186 -4.58 7.94 12.92
CA THR A 186 -5.12 9.09 13.67
C THR A 186 -4.02 9.89 14.36
N GLN A 187 -3.05 9.23 15.00
CA GLN A 187 -1.88 9.89 15.60
C GLN A 187 -1.08 10.68 14.56
N LEU A 188 -0.80 10.08 13.40
CA LEU A 188 -0.06 10.73 12.33
C LEU A 188 -0.80 11.96 11.78
N ALA A 189 -2.12 11.86 11.62
CA ALA A 189 -2.95 12.99 11.19
C ALA A 189 -2.90 14.14 12.21
N GLN A 190 -3.00 13.84 13.51
CA GLN A 190 -2.91 14.83 14.57
C GLN A 190 -1.53 15.51 14.62
N HIS A 191 -0.45 14.74 14.53
CA HIS A 191 0.91 15.30 14.48
C HIS A 191 1.14 16.17 13.23
N ALA A 192 0.60 15.77 12.08
CA ALA A 192 0.71 16.56 10.86
C ALA A 192 -0.08 17.87 10.96
N GLU A 193 -1.29 17.84 11.53
CA GLU A 193 -2.09 19.05 11.80
C GLU A 193 -1.37 19.98 12.78
N GLN A 194 -0.85 19.45 13.88
CA GLN A 194 -0.14 20.23 14.90
C GLN A 194 1.09 20.95 14.32
N ARG A 195 1.89 20.27 13.49
CA ARG A 195 3.02 20.91 12.80
C ARG A 195 2.58 22.04 11.86
N ARG A 196 1.45 21.89 11.18
CA ARG A 196 0.92 22.95 10.31
C ARG A 196 0.45 24.15 11.13
N ILE A 197 -0.18 23.90 12.28
CA ILE A 197 -0.57 24.94 13.23
C ILE A 197 0.65 25.71 13.71
N GLU A 198 1.70 25.01 14.15
CA GLU A 198 2.95 25.62 14.60
C GLU A 198 3.64 26.45 13.50
N GLN A 199 3.62 25.96 12.26
CA GLN A 199 4.14 26.69 11.11
C GLN A 199 3.30 27.92 10.75
N ALA A 200 1.99 27.89 11.03
CA ALA A 200 1.07 28.97 10.72
C ALA A 200 1.11 30.10 11.75
N LEU A 201 1.40 29.79 13.02
CA LEU A 201 1.44 30.77 14.10
C LEU A 201 2.40 31.93 13.79
N GLY A 202 1.92 33.15 14.02
CA GLY A 202 2.69 34.37 13.79
C GLY A 202 2.80 34.81 12.32
N ARG A 203 2.12 34.12 11.39
CA ARG A 203 2.03 34.53 9.99
C ARG A 203 0.71 35.26 9.72
N THR A 204 0.64 36.02 8.64
CA THR A 204 -0.57 36.71 8.21
C THR A 204 -1.40 35.84 7.25
N LEU A 205 -2.71 36.08 7.21
CA LEU A 205 -3.61 35.46 6.24
C LEU A 205 -3.58 36.18 4.90
N ASP A 206 -3.59 35.43 3.79
CA ASP A 206 -3.65 36.00 2.44
C ASP A 206 -5.09 36.33 1.99
N ARG A 207 -6.09 35.73 2.63
CA ARG A 207 -7.50 35.89 2.28
C ARG A 207 -8.41 35.81 3.51
N SER A 208 -9.56 36.45 3.41
CA SER A 208 -10.61 36.35 4.44
C SER A 208 -11.17 34.93 4.51
N LEU A 209 -11.48 34.48 5.72
CA LEU A 209 -12.04 33.17 6.01
C LEU A 209 -13.50 33.32 6.42
N LEU A 210 -14.37 32.60 5.70
CA LEU A 210 -15.80 32.52 5.95
C LEU A 210 -16.14 31.12 6.44
N ALA A 211 -17.01 31.03 7.44
CA ALA A 211 -17.62 29.79 7.87
C ALA A 211 -18.72 29.35 6.88
N ALA A 212 -19.26 28.13 7.06
CA ALA A 212 -20.28 27.58 6.17
C ALA A 212 -21.61 28.36 6.19
N ASP A 213 -21.85 29.12 7.26
CA ASP A 213 -22.98 30.02 7.46
C ASP A 213 -22.69 31.46 6.98
N ASP A 214 -21.59 31.66 6.23
CA ASP A 214 -21.12 32.96 5.73
C ASP A 214 -20.69 33.95 6.83
N THR A 215 -20.51 33.47 8.06
CA THR A 215 -19.95 34.27 9.15
C THR A 215 -18.44 34.47 8.92
N VAL A 216 -17.98 35.72 8.98
CA VAL A 216 -16.55 36.04 8.86
C VAL A 216 -15.80 35.59 10.12
N VAL A 217 -14.88 34.65 9.95
CA VAL A 217 -14.01 34.14 11.03
C VAL A 217 -12.74 34.97 11.14
N ALA A 218 -12.19 35.40 10.00
CA ALA A 218 -10.94 36.16 9.90
C ALA A 218 -10.92 37.02 8.64
N HIS A 219 -10.24 38.15 8.67
CA HIS A 219 -9.97 38.98 7.50
C HIS A 219 -8.58 38.68 6.90
N ALA A 220 -8.41 39.00 5.62
CA ALA A 220 -7.09 39.02 5.00
C ALA A 220 -6.17 40.03 5.72
N GLY A 221 -4.92 39.64 5.97
CA GLY A 221 -3.94 40.41 6.73
C GLY A 221 -3.93 40.14 8.23
N ASP A 222 -4.94 39.43 8.79
CA ASP A 222 -4.96 39.09 10.21
C ASP A 222 -3.80 38.15 10.58
N LEU A 223 -3.23 38.37 11.76
CA LEU A 223 -2.19 37.51 12.32
C LEU A 223 -2.78 36.21 12.85
N VAL A 224 -2.19 35.08 12.46
CA VAL A 224 -2.56 33.77 12.96
C VAL A 224 -2.08 33.62 14.40
N THR A 225 -3.04 33.67 15.33
CA THR A 225 -2.85 33.47 16.77
C THR A 225 -3.50 32.16 17.23
N HIS A 226 -3.16 31.69 18.43
CA HIS A 226 -3.79 30.53 19.05
C HIS A 226 -5.31 30.68 19.16
N ASP A 227 -5.78 31.89 19.47
CA ASP A 227 -7.21 32.21 19.54
C ASP A 227 -7.90 32.06 18.18
N LEU A 228 -7.26 32.55 17.11
CA LEU A 228 -7.79 32.41 15.75
C LEU A 228 -7.87 30.95 15.31
N ILE A 229 -6.86 30.14 15.64
CA ILE A 229 -6.86 28.70 15.37
C ILE A 229 -8.01 28.01 16.11
N HIS A 230 -8.27 28.39 17.36
CA HIS A 230 -9.38 27.85 18.14
C HIS A 230 -10.73 28.20 17.51
N ARG A 231 -10.94 29.47 17.12
CA ARG A 231 -12.14 29.92 16.41
C ARG A 231 -12.33 29.20 15.08
N ALA A 232 -11.26 29.06 14.28
CA ALA A 232 -11.31 28.35 13.00
C ALA A 232 -11.62 26.85 13.18
N ARG A 233 -11.15 26.22 14.26
CA ARG A 233 -11.48 24.83 14.59
C ARG A 233 -12.96 24.68 14.97
N GLN A 234 -13.48 25.58 15.81
CA GLN A 234 -14.91 25.57 16.18
C GLN A 234 -15.82 25.80 14.98
N ALA A 235 -15.41 26.65 14.04
CA ALA A 235 -16.14 26.92 12.80
C ALA A 235 -15.90 25.86 11.70
N GLY A 236 -15.06 24.84 11.93
CA GLY A 236 -14.78 23.79 10.94
C GLY A 236 -13.95 24.24 9.73
N VAL A 237 -13.34 25.42 9.78
CA VAL A 237 -12.56 26.03 8.67
C VAL A 237 -11.04 26.00 8.91
N LEU A 238 -10.57 25.26 9.90
CA LEU A 238 -9.14 25.17 10.23
C LEU A 238 -8.28 24.73 9.03
N THR A 239 -8.73 23.77 8.24
CA THR A 239 -7.98 23.33 7.04
C THR A 239 -7.87 24.45 5.99
N ALA A 240 -8.93 25.26 5.83
CA ALA A 240 -8.92 26.41 4.94
C ALA A 240 -7.97 27.50 5.48
N LEU A 241 -7.97 27.74 6.79
CA LEU A 241 -7.03 28.65 7.45
C LEU A 241 -5.58 28.26 7.15
N LEU A 242 -5.21 27.01 7.46
CA LEU A 242 -3.83 26.53 7.29
C LEU A 242 -3.37 26.55 5.82
N GLY A 243 -4.29 26.43 4.86
CA GLY A 243 -3.99 26.57 3.42
C GLY A 243 -3.91 28.02 2.93
N SER A 244 -4.34 29.00 3.73
CA SER A 244 -4.41 30.43 3.37
C SER A 244 -3.28 31.26 3.96
N VAL A 245 -2.39 30.60 4.71
CA VAL A 245 -1.24 31.26 5.33
C VAL A 245 -0.16 31.46 4.29
N THR A 246 0.36 32.68 4.21
CA THR A 246 1.48 33.00 3.32
C THR A 246 2.63 32.06 3.63
N GLN A 247 2.91 31.13 2.71
CA GLN A 247 4.22 30.52 2.68
C GLN A 247 5.12 31.62 2.15
N MET A 248 5.88 32.27 3.04
CA MET A 248 6.99 33.10 2.61
C MET A 248 8.02 32.15 2.00
N THR A 249 7.75 31.72 0.77
CA THR A 249 8.76 31.25 -0.16
C THR A 249 9.67 32.45 -0.29
N ALA A 250 10.76 32.45 0.47
CA ALA A 250 11.74 33.52 0.45
C ALA A 250 12.05 33.78 -1.02
N ALA A 251 11.57 34.91 -1.54
CA ALA A 251 11.89 35.31 -2.88
C ALA A 251 13.43 35.35 -2.93
N PRO A 252 14.07 34.68 -3.90
CA PRO A 252 15.53 34.72 -3.99
C PRO A 252 15.94 36.19 -4.04
N VAL A 253 16.70 36.62 -3.05
CA VAL A 253 17.26 37.97 -3.00
C VAL A 253 17.98 38.20 -4.33
N PRO A 254 17.62 39.23 -5.12
CA PRO A 254 18.35 39.55 -6.33
C PRO A 254 19.79 39.84 -5.92
N ILE A 255 20.72 38.98 -6.34
CA ILE A 255 22.14 39.28 -6.22
C ILE A 255 22.43 40.27 -7.34
N ASP A 256 22.36 41.56 -7.04
CA ASP A 256 22.88 42.60 -7.93
C ASP A 256 24.36 42.30 -8.16
N ARG A 257 24.75 42.10 -9.42
CA ARG A 257 26.14 41.87 -9.83
C ARG A 257 26.71 43.13 -10.47
#